data_AF-A0A409Y505-F1
#
_entry.id   AF-A0A409Y505-F1
#
_cell.length_a   1.000
_cell.length_b   1.000
_cell.length_c   1.000
_cell.angle_alpha   90.00
_cell.angle_beta   90.00
_cell.angle_gamma   90.00
#
_symmetry.space_group_name_H-M   'P 1'
#
loop_
_entity.id
_entity.type
_entity.pdbx_description
1 polymer ?
#
loop_
_entity_poly.entity_id
_entity_poly.type
_entity_poly.pdbx_seq_one_letter_code
_entity_poly.pdbx_strand_id
1 'polypeptide(L)'
;MKSETETQTQPAPEVGKGAPTPFKVTDLFQLNYRLLQLSILFTLAAVAFTISTFGQFSLWLPPAMAVFSLPHNVTLLVLSWRERTGRRRVLGSSWSGVSGSEKELTPVNDSKKHIESERLPATSTLPSLITTFILALMWASAFGLTLGLTITALPALYDKDGWSTDDPRSYRVLPWFECIFAFLEMVVLVLIGVGGVRERKAVLGLREGGRVWVRL
;
A
#
# COMPACT_ATOMS: atom_id res chain seq x y z
N MET A 1 25.48 -52.05 25.39
CA MET A 1 24.49 -51.07 25.85
C MET A 1 23.73 -50.55 24.64
N LYS A 2 22.47 -50.95 24.48
CA LYS A 2 21.57 -50.44 23.43
C LYS A 2 20.81 -49.27 24.04
N SER A 3 21.00 -48.07 23.49
CA SER A 3 20.25 -46.87 23.82
C SER A 3 18.92 -46.91 23.06
N GLU A 4 17.82 -47.12 23.77
CA GLU A 4 16.46 -47.03 23.22
C GLU A 4 16.08 -45.56 23.07
N THR A 5 15.91 -45.13 21.82
CA THR A 5 15.44 -43.79 21.47
C THR A 5 13.92 -43.78 21.59
N GLU A 6 13.40 -43.31 22.72
CA GLU A 6 11.97 -43.08 22.90
C GLU A 6 11.49 -41.99 21.92
N THR A 7 10.71 -42.42 20.94
CA THR A 7 10.00 -41.52 20.03
C THR A 7 8.90 -40.83 20.84
N GLN A 8 9.20 -39.63 21.34
CA GLN A 8 8.22 -38.77 21.99
C GLN A 8 7.15 -38.37 20.97
N THR A 9 6.02 -39.07 20.98
CA THR A 9 4.82 -38.72 20.21
C THR A 9 4.27 -37.42 20.79
N GLN A 10 4.60 -36.32 20.12
CA GLN A 10 4.12 -34.99 20.49
C GLN A 10 2.58 -34.96 20.35
N PRO A 11 1.83 -34.60 21.39
CA PRO A 11 0.37 -34.59 21.36
C PRO A 11 -0.11 -33.63 20.26
N ALA A 12 -1.10 -34.08 19.49
CA ALA A 12 -1.70 -33.31 18.42
C ALA A 12 -2.13 -31.93 18.95
N PRO A 13 -1.74 -30.82 18.29
CA PRO A 13 -2.09 -29.49 18.74
C PRO A 13 -3.61 -29.37 18.82
N GLU A 14 -4.13 -28.94 19.98
CA GLU A 14 -5.56 -28.70 20.20
C GLU A 14 -6.12 -27.74 19.14
N VAL A 15 -6.78 -28.32 18.14
CA VAL A 15 -7.56 -27.61 17.12
C VAL A 15 -8.84 -27.12 17.79
N GLY A 16 -8.80 -26.01 18.51
CA GLY A 16 -10.02 -25.54 19.19
C GLY A 16 -10.03 -24.16 19.81
N LYS A 17 -8.90 -23.50 20.04
CA LYS A 17 -8.89 -22.18 20.68
C LYS A 17 -8.82 -21.06 19.64
N GLY A 18 -10.01 -20.59 19.25
CA GLY A 18 -10.24 -19.26 18.70
C GLY A 18 -9.39 -18.93 17.47
N ALA A 19 -9.71 -19.54 16.33
CA ALA A 19 -9.20 -19.02 15.08
C ALA A 19 -9.57 -17.52 14.99
N PRO A 20 -8.60 -16.61 14.81
CA PRO A 20 -8.90 -15.19 14.66
C PRO A 20 -9.95 -15.05 13.56
N THR A 21 -11.03 -14.34 13.86
CA THR A 21 -12.13 -14.13 12.91
C THR A 21 -11.50 -13.66 11.60
N PRO A 22 -11.72 -14.38 10.48
CA PRO A 22 -11.07 -14.05 9.23
C PRO A 22 -11.43 -12.60 8.89
N PHE A 23 -10.41 -11.74 8.83
CA PHE A 23 -10.59 -10.37 8.35
C PHE A 23 -11.34 -10.44 7.02
N LYS A 24 -12.49 -9.78 6.93
CA LYS A 24 -13.26 -9.81 5.69
C LYS A 24 -12.41 -9.16 4.61
N VAL A 25 -12.16 -9.87 3.52
CA VAL A 25 -11.33 -9.40 2.39
C VAL A 25 -11.81 -8.05 1.84
N THR A 26 -13.12 -7.78 1.94
CA THR A 26 -13.73 -6.49 1.60
C THR A 26 -13.16 -5.31 2.40
N ASP A 27 -12.79 -5.52 3.66
CA ASP A 27 -12.32 -4.45 4.54
C ASP A 27 -10.89 -4.04 4.16
N LEU A 28 -10.04 -5.01 3.78
CA LEU A 28 -8.69 -4.77 3.29
C LEU A 28 -8.69 -3.96 1.98
N PHE A 29 -9.57 -4.32 1.05
CA PHE A 29 -9.70 -3.60 -0.21
C PHE A 29 -10.19 -2.15 -0.01
N GLN A 30 -11.10 -1.93 0.94
CA GLN A 30 -11.55 -0.59 1.28
C GLN A 30 -10.44 0.23 1.95
N LEU A 31 -9.65 -0.39 2.83
CA LEU A 31 -8.51 0.22 3.49
C LEU A 31 -7.42 0.64 2.48
N ASN A 32 -7.00 -0.28 1.60
CA ASN A 32 -5.98 -0.01 0.57
C ASN A 32 -6.38 1.16 -0.32
N TYR A 33 -7.65 1.25 -0.69
CA TYR A 33 -8.17 2.38 -1.47
C TYR A 33 -8.13 3.70 -0.73
N ARG A 34 -8.49 3.72 0.56
CA ARG A 34 -8.39 4.93 1.40
C ARG A 34 -6.94 5.37 1.57
N LEU A 35 -6.03 4.42 1.80
CA LEU A 35 -4.59 4.69 1.88
C LEU A 35 -4.06 5.30 0.57
N LEU A 36 -4.51 4.78 -0.57
CA LEU A 36 -4.12 5.30 -1.88
C LEU A 36 -4.62 6.74 -2.12
N GLN A 37 -5.87 7.05 -1.73
CA GLN A 37 -6.39 8.42 -1.77
C GLN A 37 -5.56 9.36 -0.89
N LEU A 38 -5.18 8.88 0.30
CA LEU A 38 -4.41 9.63 1.27
C LEU A 38 -2.96 9.86 0.79
N SER A 39 -2.34 8.89 0.12
CA SER A 39 -1.04 9.04 -0.56
C SER A 39 -1.08 10.10 -1.66
N ILE A 40 -2.15 10.12 -2.48
CA ILE A 40 -2.33 11.19 -3.49
C ILE A 40 -2.47 12.56 -2.82
N LEU A 41 -3.28 12.66 -1.76
CA LEU A 41 -3.47 13.90 -1.02
C LEU A 41 -2.17 14.41 -0.39
N PHE A 42 -1.39 13.53 0.24
CA PHE A 42 -0.10 13.90 0.82
C PHE A 42 0.93 14.29 -0.24
N THR A 43 1.00 13.56 -1.35
CA THR A 43 1.89 13.93 -2.45
C THR A 43 1.52 15.31 -3.03
N LEU A 44 0.22 15.58 -3.24
CA LEU A 44 -0.25 16.89 -3.72
C LEU A 44 0.01 18.00 -2.68
N ALA A 45 -0.22 17.73 -1.40
CA ALA A 45 0.06 18.68 -0.33
C ALA A 45 1.56 19.01 -0.24
N ALA A 46 2.43 18.01 -0.36
CA ALA A 46 3.88 18.20 -0.38
C ALA A 46 4.33 19.04 -1.59
N VAL A 47 3.76 18.79 -2.78
CA VAL A 47 4.03 19.60 -3.98
C VAL A 47 3.53 21.03 -3.81
N ALA A 48 2.29 21.21 -3.35
CA ALA A 48 1.70 22.53 -3.13
C ALA A 48 2.50 23.33 -2.09
N PHE A 49 2.89 22.68 -0.99
CA PHE A 49 3.77 23.26 0.03
C PHE A 49 5.09 23.70 -0.61
N THR A 50 5.75 22.81 -1.35
CA THR A 50 7.03 23.11 -2.01
C THR A 50 6.91 24.31 -2.97
N ILE A 51 5.89 24.31 -3.84
CA ILE A 51 5.65 25.41 -4.77
C ILE A 51 5.37 26.71 -4.01
N SER A 52 4.58 26.67 -2.94
CA SER A 52 4.28 27.86 -2.12
C SER A 52 5.52 28.45 -1.45
N THR A 53 6.50 27.60 -1.14
CA THR A 53 7.80 28.00 -0.61
C THR A 53 8.80 28.43 -1.70
N PHE A 54 8.37 28.42 -2.97
CA PHE A 54 9.00 29.01 -4.16
C PHE A 54 10.51 28.76 -4.30
N GLY A 55 10.96 27.56 -3.93
CA GLY A 55 12.33 27.10 -4.18
C GLY A 55 13.45 27.85 -3.44
N GLN A 56 13.14 28.85 -2.60
CA GLN A 56 14.17 29.55 -1.82
C GLN A 56 14.81 28.62 -0.79
N PHE A 57 14.06 27.63 -0.30
CA PHE A 57 14.48 26.76 0.81
C PHE A 57 14.12 25.28 0.61
N SER A 58 13.41 24.95 -0.48
CA SER A 58 13.05 23.56 -0.73
C SER A 58 14.20 22.81 -1.36
N LEU A 59 14.49 21.63 -0.83
CA LEU A 59 15.54 20.76 -1.38
C LEU A 59 15.18 20.17 -2.75
N TRP A 60 14.02 20.51 -3.32
CA TRP A 60 13.44 19.95 -4.56
C TRP A 60 13.29 18.41 -4.57
N LEU A 61 13.74 17.74 -3.51
CA LEU A 61 13.61 16.32 -3.26
C LEU A 61 12.13 15.88 -3.20
N PRO A 62 11.23 16.54 -2.42
CA PRO A 62 9.83 16.12 -2.38
C PRO A 62 9.10 16.28 -3.73
N PRO A 63 9.23 17.39 -4.48
CA PRO A 63 8.66 17.49 -5.83
C PRO A 63 9.21 16.46 -6.80
N ALA A 64 10.53 16.22 -6.78
CA ALA A 64 11.15 15.22 -7.66
C ALA A 64 10.56 13.83 -7.39
N MET A 65 10.40 13.46 -6.12
CA MET A 65 9.76 12.20 -5.74
C MET A 65 8.27 12.15 -6.09
N ALA A 66 7.57 13.27 -5.96
CA ALA A 66 6.16 13.39 -6.34
C ALA A 66 5.93 13.10 -7.84
N VAL A 67 6.86 13.49 -8.71
CA VAL A 67 6.79 13.18 -10.16
C VAL A 67 6.79 11.68 -10.42
N PHE A 68 7.49 10.89 -9.60
CA PHE A 68 7.52 9.42 -9.72
C PHE A 68 6.33 8.75 -9.01
N SER A 69 5.90 9.26 -7.85
CA SER A 69 4.81 8.63 -7.07
C SER A 69 3.42 8.94 -7.63
N LEU A 70 3.17 10.15 -8.16
CA LEU A 70 1.86 10.54 -8.67
C LEU A 70 1.35 9.62 -9.78
N PRO A 71 2.10 9.34 -10.86
CA PRO A 71 1.63 8.47 -11.93
C PRO A 71 1.31 7.06 -11.44
N HIS A 72 2.14 6.51 -10.55
CA HIS A 72 1.91 5.20 -9.93
C HIS A 72 0.62 5.19 -9.12
N ASN A 73 0.46 6.16 -8.22
CA ASN A 73 -0.71 6.24 -7.34
C ASN A 73 -2.00 6.46 -8.12
N VAL A 74 -1.98 7.34 -9.13
CA VAL A 74 -3.12 7.59 -10.02
C VAL A 74 -3.46 6.33 -10.83
N THR A 75 -2.45 5.62 -11.34
CA THR A 75 -2.67 4.38 -12.10
C THR A 75 -3.34 3.33 -11.22
N LEU A 76 -2.87 3.12 -9.99
CA LEU A 76 -3.51 2.20 -9.05
C LEU A 76 -4.93 2.64 -8.71
N LEU A 77 -5.19 3.95 -8.61
CA LEU A 77 -6.51 4.47 -8.27
C LEU A 77 -7.50 4.21 -9.40
N VAL A 78 -7.08 4.50 -10.64
CA VAL A 78 -7.88 4.26 -11.85
C VAL A 78 -8.16 2.78 -12.04
N LEU A 79 -7.15 1.91 -11.86
CA LEU A 79 -7.34 0.46 -11.96
C LEU A 79 -8.28 -0.06 -10.88
N SER A 80 -8.12 0.39 -9.62
CA SER A 80 -9.00 0.03 -8.50
C SER A 80 -10.43 0.50 -8.73
N TRP A 81 -10.62 1.70 -9.29
CA TRP A 81 -11.93 2.25 -9.62
C TRP A 81 -12.61 1.48 -10.76
N ARG A 82 -11.85 1.14 -11.81
CA ARG A 82 -12.35 0.33 -12.93
C ARG A 82 -12.77 -1.06 -12.48
N GLU A 83 -12.03 -1.67 -11.56
CA GLU A 83 -12.38 -2.98 -10.98
C GLU A 83 -13.69 -2.92 -10.19
N ARG A 84 -13.89 -1.89 -9.36
CA ARG A 84 -15.14 -1.68 -8.60
C ARG A 84 -16.35 -1.47 -9.50
N THR A 85 -16.18 -0.65 -10.54
CA THR A 85 -17.26 -0.32 -11.47
C THR A 85 -17.61 -1.51 -12.36
N GLY A 86 -16.61 -2.30 -12.77
CA GLY A 86 -16.81 -3.55 -13.51
C GLY A 86 -17.62 -4.58 -12.72
N ARG A 87 -17.27 -4.85 -11.46
CA ARG A 87 -18.01 -5.80 -10.61
C ARG A 87 -19.48 -5.39 -10.42
N ARG A 88 -19.78 -4.10 -10.26
CA ARG A 88 -21.17 -3.62 -10.11
C ARG A 88 -22.03 -3.88 -11.34
N ARG A 89 -21.47 -3.81 -12.55
CA ARG A 89 -22.26 -4.04 -13.78
C ARG A 89 -22.67 -5.50 -13.94
N VAL A 90 -21.78 -6.44 -13.61
CA VAL A 90 -22.06 -7.89 -13.72
C VAL A 90 -23.15 -8.31 -12.73
N LEU A 91 -23.10 -7.82 -11.49
CA LEU A 91 -24.15 -8.08 -10.50
C LEU A 91 -25.50 -7.41 -10.85
N GLY A 92 -25.47 -6.22 -11.48
CA GLY A 92 -26.69 -5.51 -11.88
C GLY A 92 -27.45 -6.16 -13.05
N SER A 93 -26.75 -6.82 -13.99
CA SER A 93 -27.40 -7.52 -15.11
C SER A 93 -27.95 -8.89 -14.75
N SER A 94 -27.51 -9.50 -13.64
CA SER A 94 -27.94 -10.85 -13.25
C SER A 94 -29.29 -10.89 -12.52
N TRP A 95 -29.84 -9.76 -12.08
CA TRP A 95 -31.01 -9.77 -11.20
C TRP A 95 -32.35 -9.44 -11.89
N SER A 96 -32.35 -9.11 -13.18
CA SER A 96 -33.56 -8.73 -13.92
C SER A 96 -34.30 -9.91 -14.60
N GLY A 97 -33.94 -11.16 -14.31
CA GLY A 97 -34.40 -12.33 -15.09
C GLY A 97 -35.20 -13.41 -14.35
N VAL A 98 -35.43 -13.32 -13.04
CA VAL A 98 -36.13 -14.38 -12.28
C VAL A 98 -37.47 -13.87 -11.75
N SER A 99 -38.38 -13.56 -12.66
CA SER A 99 -39.82 -13.61 -12.37
C SER A 99 -40.50 -14.42 -13.48
N GLY A 100 -40.78 -15.69 -13.20
CA GLY A 100 -41.68 -16.51 -14.00
C GLY A 100 -40.99 -17.40 -15.03
N SER A 101 -40.69 -18.64 -14.66
CA SER A 101 -41.18 -19.83 -15.35
C SER A 101 -40.56 -21.06 -14.71
N GLU A 102 -41.30 -21.65 -13.79
CA GLU A 102 -41.09 -22.97 -13.23
C GLU A 102 -41.34 -23.99 -14.34
N LYS A 103 -40.31 -24.39 -15.09
CA LYS A 103 -40.38 -25.58 -15.95
C LYS A 103 -39.02 -26.26 -16.14
N GLU A 104 -38.96 -27.42 -15.49
CA GLU A 104 -38.40 -28.68 -15.98
C GLU A 104 -36.88 -28.88 -15.95
N LEU A 105 -36.51 -29.82 -15.08
CA LEU A 105 -35.16 -30.30 -14.81
C LEU A 105 -34.53 -30.90 -16.07
N THR A 106 -33.47 -30.29 -16.55
CA THR A 106 -32.41 -31.00 -17.28
C THR A 106 -31.09 -30.80 -16.55
N PRO A 107 -30.31 -31.87 -16.29
CA PRO A 107 -28.97 -31.74 -15.72
C PRO A 107 -28.03 -31.25 -16.82
N VAL A 108 -28.07 -29.95 -17.10
CA VAL A 108 -27.09 -29.30 -17.97
C VAL A 108 -25.76 -29.28 -17.22
N ASN A 109 -24.73 -29.79 -17.87
CA ASN A 109 -23.33 -29.77 -17.43
C ASN A 109 -22.88 -28.35 -17.05
N ASP A 110 -23.08 -27.99 -15.78
CA ASP A 110 -22.69 -26.72 -15.13
C ASP A 110 -21.17 -26.60 -14.91
N SER A 111 -20.36 -27.54 -15.39
CA SER A 111 -18.90 -27.51 -15.27
C SER A 111 -18.22 -26.41 -16.11
N LYS A 112 -19.00 -25.70 -16.94
CA LYS A 112 -18.56 -24.51 -17.68
C LYS A 112 -19.03 -23.22 -17.01
N LYS A 113 -19.40 -23.26 -15.72
CA LYS A 113 -19.51 -22.10 -14.85
C LYS A 113 -18.11 -21.53 -14.73
N HIS A 114 -17.84 -20.63 -15.68
CA HIS A 114 -16.74 -19.72 -15.77
C HIS A 114 -15.91 -19.72 -14.49
N ILE A 115 -14.74 -20.36 -14.59
CA ILE A 115 -13.53 -19.79 -14.02
C ILE A 115 -13.42 -18.41 -14.70
N GLU A 116 -14.25 -17.45 -14.28
CA GLU A 116 -13.85 -16.06 -14.27
C GLU A 116 -12.58 -16.13 -13.44
N SER A 117 -11.45 -16.20 -14.14
CA SER A 117 -10.13 -16.15 -13.58
C SER A 117 -10.20 -15.09 -12.51
N GLU A 118 -10.14 -15.52 -11.23
CA GLU A 118 -10.26 -14.64 -10.07
C GLU A 118 -9.23 -13.54 -10.29
N ARG A 119 -9.70 -12.43 -10.84
CA ARG A 119 -8.80 -11.43 -11.38
C ARG A 119 -8.26 -10.75 -10.15
N LEU A 120 -6.98 -11.01 -9.88
CA LEU A 120 -6.28 -10.44 -8.74
C LEU A 120 -6.52 -8.93 -8.73
N PRO A 121 -6.87 -8.34 -7.57
CA PRO A 121 -7.10 -6.92 -7.48
C PRO A 121 -5.85 -6.18 -7.94
N ALA A 122 -6.02 -5.05 -8.64
CA ALA A 122 -4.89 -4.38 -9.30
C ALA A 122 -3.73 -4.04 -8.35
N THR A 123 -4.07 -3.70 -7.10
CA THR A 123 -3.17 -3.42 -5.95
C THR A 123 -2.34 -4.62 -5.51
N SER A 124 -2.78 -5.83 -5.81
CA SER A 124 -2.14 -7.09 -5.41
C SER A 124 -1.24 -7.68 -6.51
N THR A 125 -1.18 -7.04 -7.67
CA THR A 125 -0.32 -7.51 -8.78
C THR A 125 1.16 -7.39 -8.39
N LEU A 126 1.98 -8.38 -8.76
CA LEU A 126 3.41 -8.37 -8.44
C LEU A 126 4.12 -7.08 -8.90
N PRO A 127 3.91 -6.59 -10.14
CA PRO A 127 4.57 -5.36 -10.58
C PRO A 127 4.16 -4.15 -9.73
N SER A 128 2.88 -4.03 -9.38
CA SER A 128 2.39 -2.94 -8.52
C SER A 128 3.06 -2.96 -7.14
N LEU A 129 3.19 -4.15 -6.54
CA LEU A 129 3.86 -4.31 -5.24
C LEU A 129 5.33 -3.92 -5.32
N ILE A 130 6.06 -4.44 -6.32
CA ILE A 130 7.48 -4.12 -6.54
C ILE A 130 7.66 -2.60 -6.70
N THR A 131 6.88 -1.97 -7.57
CA THR A 131 6.95 -0.51 -7.78
C THR A 131 6.63 0.26 -6.50
N THR A 132 5.63 -0.18 -5.71
CA THR A 132 5.28 0.47 -4.44
C THR A 132 6.43 0.40 -3.43
N PHE A 133 7.13 -0.75 -3.34
CA PHE A 133 8.30 -0.87 -2.46
C PHE A 133 9.49 -0.05 -2.95
N ILE A 134 9.74 0.00 -4.27
CA ILE A 134 10.77 0.87 -4.83
C ILE A 134 10.49 2.34 -4.48
N LEU A 135 9.25 2.80 -4.67
CA LEU A 135 8.84 4.15 -4.29
C LEU A 135 8.98 4.38 -2.78
N ALA A 136 8.63 3.40 -1.94
CA ALA A 136 8.82 3.52 -0.49
C ALA A 136 10.31 3.68 -0.12
N LEU A 137 11.21 2.93 -0.76
CA LEU A 137 12.66 3.07 -0.56
C LEU A 137 13.18 4.42 -1.05
N MET A 138 12.66 4.93 -2.16
CA MET A 138 12.95 6.27 -2.65
C MET A 138 12.52 7.32 -1.63
N TRP A 139 11.29 7.26 -1.12
CA TRP A 139 10.83 8.18 -0.07
C TRP A 139 11.63 8.06 1.23
N ALA A 140 12.06 6.84 1.60
CA ALA A 140 12.93 6.63 2.75
C ALA A 140 14.31 7.27 2.56
N SER A 141 14.90 7.19 1.36
CA SER A 141 16.18 7.86 1.07
C SER A 141 16.03 9.37 1.02
N ALA A 142 14.94 9.89 0.45
CA ALA A 142 14.60 11.31 0.50
C ALA A 142 14.48 11.81 1.95
N PHE A 143 13.74 11.09 2.79
CA PHE A 143 13.61 11.38 4.22
C PHE A 143 14.97 11.37 4.94
N GLY A 144 15.80 10.36 4.70
CA GLY A 144 17.13 10.28 5.31
C GLY A 144 18.04 11.44 4.89
N LEU A 145 18.00 11.83 3.61
CA LEU A 145 18.77 12.95 3.08
C LEU A 145 18.27 14.30 3.63
N THR A 146 16.96 14.54 3.62
CA THR A 146 16.39 15.78 4.16
C THR A 146 16.65 15.90 5.65
N LEU A 147 16.50 14.82 6.41
CA LEU A 147 16.81 14.79 7.84
C LEU A 147 18.30 15.00 8.11
N GLY A 148 19.17 14.34 7.38
CA GLY A 148 20.62 14.48 7.50
C GLY A 148 21.09 15.91 7.22
N LEU A 149 20.59 16.52 6.13
CA LEU A 149 20.86 17.92 5.81
C LEU A 149 20.29 18.86 6.87
N THR A 150 19.08 18.60 7.36
CA THR A 150 18.46 19.37 8.45
C THR A 150 19.33 19.33 9.71
N ILE A 151 19.84 18.16 10.11
CA ILE A 151 20.64 18.05 11.34
C ILE A 151 22.03 18.65 11.17
N THR A 152 22.68 18.46 10.02
CA THR A 152 24.09 18.80 9.82
C THR A 152 24.32 20.19 9.23
N ALA A 153 23.48 20.65 8.32
CA ALA A 153 23.66 21.93 7.63
C ALA A 153 23.12 23.12 8.42
N LEU A 154 22.03 22.93 9.19
CA LEU A 154 21.45 24.02 9.99
C LEU A 154 22.47 24.62 10.98
N PRO A 155 23.18 23.84 11.83
CA PRO A 155 24.14 24.41 12.77
C PRO A 155 25.29 25.15 12.07
N ALA A 156 25.81 24.59 10.98
CA ALA A 156 26.94 25.16 10.24
C ALA A 156 26.60 26.49 9.54
N LEU A 157 25.35 26.66 9.10
CA LEU A 157 24.85 27.91 8.51
C LEU A 157 24.63 29.00 9.58
N TYR A 158 24.38 28.62 10.83
CA TYR A 158 24.17 29.59 11.92
C TYR A 158 25.48 30.18 12.48
N ASP A 159 26.57 29.41 12.49
CA ASP A 159 27.81 29.84 13.15
C ASP A 159 28.68 30.78 12.31
N LYS A 160 28.51 30.84 10.98
CA LYS A 160 29.53 31.46 10.11
C LYS A 160 29.28 32.90 9.69
N ASP A 161 28.05 33.30 9.38
CA ASP A 161 27.93 34.49 8.52
C ASP A 161 27.13 35.67 9.08
N GLY A 162 26.53 35.58 10.27
CA GLY A 162 25.76 36.72 10.81
C GLY A 162 24.74 37.29 9.81
N TRP A 163 24.27 36.44 8.88
CA TRP A 163 23.30 36.83 7.87
C TRP A 163 22.01 37.16 8.60
N SER A 164 21.80 38.46 8.77
CA SER A 164 20.54 39.09 9.13
C SER A 164 19.55 38.84 7.98
N THR A 165 19.16 37.58 7.81
CA THR A 165 17.93 37.24 7.12
C THR A 165 16.82 37.67 8.04
N ASP A 166 15.93 38.54 7.54
CA ASP A 166 14.93 39.28 8.32
C ASP A 166 13.96 38.38 9.12
N ASP A 167 14.02 37.05 8.96
CA ASP A 167 13.31 36.14 9.84
C ASP A 167 14.02 34.78 10.04
N PRO A 168 14.89 34.63 11.06
CA PRO A 168 15.65 33.39 11.31
C PRO A 168 14.77 32.22 11.73
N ARG A 169 13.47 32.45 12.00
CA ARG A 169 12.52 31.41 12.42
C ARG A 169 12.08 30.54 11.25
N SER A 170 11.80 31.13 10.09
CA SER A 170 11.30 30.40 8.91
C SER A 170 12.26 29.30 8.46
N TYR A 171 13.57 29.56 8.54
CA TYR A 171 14.65 28.63 8.19
C TYR A 171 14.72 27.39 9.09
N ARG A 172 14.29 27.51 10.34
CA ARG A 172 14.31 26.36 11.25
C ARG A 172 13.18 25.40 10.99
N VAL A 173 12.00 25.91 10.64
CA VAL A 173 10.77 25.10 10.63
C VAL A 173 10.54 24.41 9.30
N LEU A 174 10.91 25.04 8.19
CA LEU A 174 10.61 24.55 6.83
C LEU A 174 11.17 23.14 6.54
N PRO A 175 12.45 22.83 6.84
CA PRO A 175 13.01 21.50 6.58
C PRO A 175 12.32 20.39 7.39
N TRP A 176 11.80 20.71 8.59
CA TRP A 176 11.03 19.73 9.37
C TRP A 176 9.71 19.37 8.69
N PHE A 177 9.03 20.34 8.05
CA PHE A 177 7.82 20.03 7.29
C PHE A 177 8.13 19.10 6.11
N GLU A 178 9.20 19.34 5.36
CA GLU A 178 9.63 18.43 4.28
C GLU A 178 9.93 17.02 4.81
N CYS A 179 10.62 16.91 5.96
CA CYS A 179 10.87 15.63 6.63
C CYS A 179 9.56 14.93 7.03
N ILE A 180 8.59 15.66 7.60
CA ILE A 180 7.30 15.11 8.00
C ILE A 180 6.53 14.59 6.77
N PHE A 181 6.47 15.36 5.68
CA PHE A 181 5.80 14.92 4.46
C PHE A 181 6.47 13.67 3.88
N ALA A 182 7.80 13.65 3.80
CA ALA A 182 8.54 12.49 3.29
C ALA A 182 8.32 11.24 4.16
N PHE A 183 8.31 11.41 5.48
CA PHE A 183 8.03 10.33 6.43
C PHE A 183 6.60 9.79 6.29
N LEU A 184 5.60 10.69 6.24
CA LEU A 184 4.20 10.29 6.10
C LEU A 184 3.97 9.53 4.80
N GLU A 185 4.52 10.00 3.68
CA GLU A 185 4.37 9.32 2.39
C GLU A 185 5.07 7.95 2.39
N MET A 186 6.26 7.85 2.97
CA MET A 186 6.96 6.58 3.17
C MET A 186 6.09 5.59 3.97
N VAL A 187 5.53 6.02 5.10
CA VAL A 187 4.66 5.16 5.93
C VAL A 187 3.45 4.69 5.15
N VAL A 188 2.80 5.58 4.41
CA VAL A 188 1.61 5.24 3.61
C VAL A 188 1.94 4.24 2.51
N LEU A 189 3.03 4.41 1.77
CA LEU A 189 3.45 3.46 0.73
C LEU A 189 3.80 2.09 1.32
N VAL A 190 4.46 2.05 2.48
CA VAL A 190 4.71 0.79 3.18
C VAL A 190 3.39 0.10 3.58
N LEU A 191 2.44 0.86 4.12
CA LEU A 191 1.12 0.32 4.47
C LEU A 191 0.35 -0.19 3.25
N ILE A 192 0.41 0.52 2.11
CA ILE A 192 -0.17 0.06 0.83
C ILE A 192 0.50 -1.24 0.38
N GLY A 193 1.83 -1.32 0.42
CA GLY A 193 2.58 -2.52 0.03
C GLY A 193 2.25 -3.72 0.91
N VAL A 194 2.24 -3.54 2.23
CA VAL A 194 1.86 -4.59 3.20
C VAL A 194 0.40 -5.01 3.00
N GLY A 195 -0.49 -4.05 2.82
CA GLY A 195 -1.91 -4.28 2.54
C GLY A 195 -2.13 -5.07 1.26
N GLY A 196 -1.42 -4.73 0.18
CA GLY A 196 -1.49 -5.46 -1.09
C GLY A 196 -0.92 -6.88 -1.00
N VAL A 197 0.15 -7.10 -0.23
CA VAL A 197 0.67 -8.45 0.04
C VAL A 197 -0.34 -9.29 0.84
N ARG A 198 -0.98 -8.70 1.87
CA ARG A 198 -2.01 -9.38 2.66
C ARG A 198 -3.22 -9.74 1.80
N GLU A 199 -3.67 -8.81 0.96
CA GLU A 199 -4.75 -9.02 0.00
C GLU A 199 -4.41 -10.16 -0.99
N ARG A 200 -3.20 -10.17 -1.57
CA ARG A 200 -2.76 -11.25 -2.45
C ARG A 200 -2.76 -12.61 -1.76
N LYS A 201 -2.27 -12.68 -0.52
CA LYS A 201 -2.26 -13.94 0.27
C LYS A 201 -3.67 -14.46 0.53
N ALA A 202 -4.59 -13.56 0.87
CA ALA A 202 -5.99 -13.89 1.12
C ALA A 202 -6.67 -14.46 -0.14
N VAL A 203 -6.45 -13.83 -1.30
CA VAL A 203 -7.02 -14.31 -2.58
C VAL A 203 -6.44 -15.66 -2.99
N LEU A 204 -5.14 -15.88 -2.79
CA LEU A 204 -4.50 -17.15 -3.14
C LEU A 204 -4.81 -18.30 -2.15
N GLY A 205 -5.61 -18.06 -1.11
CA GLY A 205 -5.87 -19.04 -0.06
C GLY A 205 -4.62 -19.48 0.70
N LEU A 206 -3.54 -18.69 0.62
CA LEU A 206 -2.27 -19.02 1.26
C LEU A 206 -2.39 -18.70 2.74
N ARG A 207 -2.45 -19.76 3.56
CA ARG A 207 -2.47 -19.68 5.01
C ARG A 207 -1.28 -18.84 5.50
N GLU A 208 -1.48 -18.05 6.56
CA GLU A 208 -0.43 -17.21 7.16
C GLU A 208 0.77 -18.06 7.58
N GLY A 209 1.74 -18.19 6.68
CA GLY A 209 2.98 -18.94 6.88
C GLY A 209 4.16 -18.15 6.33
N GLY A 210 5.29 -18.18 7.06
CA GLY A 210 6.46 -17.32 6.78
C GLY A 210 7.13 -17.55 5.41
N ARG A 211 6.90 -18.68 4.75
CA ARG A 211 7.61 -19.09 3.51
C ARG A 211 6.92 -18.67 2.20
N VAL A 212 5.85 -17.91 2.25
CA VAL A 212 5.10 -17.51 1.04
C VAL A 212 5.84 -16.47 0.19
N TRP A 213 6.78 -15.71 0.76
CA TRP A 213 7.49 -14.65 0.06
C TRP A 213 8.38 -15.13 -1.11
N VAL A 214 8.77 -16.41 -1.14
CA VAL A 214 9.70 -16.95 -2.16
C VAL A 214 8.98 -17.37 -3.46
N ARG A 215 7.65 -17.51 -3.43
CA ARG A 215 6.84 -17.80 -4.63
C ARG A 215 6.13 -16.56 -5.19
N LEU A 216 6.44 -15.39 -4.64
CA LEU A 216 5.77 -14.12 -4.93
C LEU A 216 6.38 -13.45 -6.15
#